data_AF-A0A2S3GRZ7-F1
#
_entry.id   AF-A0A2S3GRZ7-F1
#
_cell.length_a   1.000
_cell.length_b   1.000
_cell.length_c   1.000
_cell.angle_alpha   90.00
_cell.angle_beta   90.00
_cell.angle_gamma   90.00
#
_symmetry.space_group_name_H-M   'P 1'
#
loop_
_entity.id
_entity.type
_entity.pdbx_description
1 polymer ?
#
loop_
_entity_poly.entity_id
_entity_poly.type
_entity_poly.pdbx_seq_one_letter_code
_entity_poly.pdbx_strand_id
1 'polypeptide(L)'
;MEYGDKTFKGEKLYLYQGFDPANANVTNKLLWRGQKAVVNQRDADILFLWKRYELLHEKSREKLEVLREITGTVTHRKHLDSSIDFIGKLLFGVENGPSTLGAVRAPDQPLVDDWDCVKRMVS
;
A
#
# COMPACT_ATOMS: atom_id res chain seq x y z
N MET A 1 -4.82 -13.52 -4.30
CA MET A 1 -6.13 -13.40 -4.94
C MET A 1 -5.97 -13.67 -6.43
N GLU A 2 -6.97 -14.26 -7.07
CA GLU A 2 -6.95 -14.60 -8.50
C GLU A 2 -8.32 -14.29 -9.10
N TYR A 3 -8.34 -13.61 -10.24
CA TYR A 3 -9.54 -13.09 -10.89
C TYR A 3 -9.50 -13.39 -12.40
N GLY A 4 -10.64 -13.28 -13.07
CA GLY A 4 -10.75 -13.54 -14.51
C GLY A 4 -10.84 -15.04 -14.85
N ASP A 5 -10.49 -15.36 -16.09
CA ASP A 5 -10.41 -16.75 -16.54
C ASP A 5 -9.29 -17.49 -15.78
N LYS A 6 -9.56 -18.69 -15.28
CA LYS A 6 -8.59 -19.51 -14.53
C LYS A 6 -8.14 -20.75 -15.31
N THR A 7 -8.58 -20.91 -16.55
CA THR A 7 -8.19 -22.05 -17.41
C THR A 7 -6.68 -22.09 -17.67
N PHE A 8 -6.04 -20.92 -17.71
CA PHE A 8 -4.59 -20.79 -17.97
C PHE A 8 -3.69 -21.37 -16.87
N LYS A 9 -4.22 -21.75 -15.70
CA LYS A 9 -3.41 -22.29 -14.59
C LYS A 9 -2.63 -23.56 -14.93
N GLY A 10 -3.12 -24.35 -15.89
CA GLY A 10 -2.44 -25.56 -16.35
C GLY A 10 -1.27 -25.27 -17.31
N GLU A 11 -1.19 -24.04 -17.82
CA GLU A 11 -0.19 -23.65 -18.79
C GLU A 11 1.20 -23.50 -18.16
N LYS A 12 2.23 -23.64 -19.00
CA LYS A 12 3.60 -23.48 -18.56
C LYS A 12 3.95 -21.99 -18.50
N LEU A 13 4.62 -21.57 -17.41
CA LEU A 13 4.97 -20.17 -17.15
C LEU A 13 5.78 -19.51 -18.28
N TYR A 14 6.55 -20.29 -19.04
CA TYR A 14 7.34 -19.75 -20.15
C TYR A 14 6.51 -19.14 -21.28
N LEU A 15 5.21 -19.49 -21.38
CA LEU A 15 4.31 -18.83 -22.33
C LEU A 15 4.07 -17.35 -21.97
N TYR A 16 4.30 -16.97 -20.71
CA TYR A 16 4.07 -15.62 -20.18
C TYR A 16 5.36 -14.85 -19.90
N GLN A 17 6.41 -15.55 -19.43
CA GLN A 17 7.67 -14.93 -18.98
C GLN A 17 8.86 -15.29 -19.87
N GLY A 18 8.64 -16.09 -20.93
CA GLY A 18 9.71 -16.65 -21.73
C GLY A 18 10.48 -17.78 -21.02
N PHE A 19 11.51 -18.28 -21.68
CA PHE A 19 12.37 -19.34 -21.15
C PHE A 19 13.82 -18.88 -21.15
N ASP A 20 14.46 -18.96 -19.99
CA ASP A 20 15.90 -18.76 -19.85
C ASP A 20 16.62 -20.11 -20.01
N PRO A 21 17.40 -20.33 -21.08
CA PRO A 21 18.13 -21.58 -21.29
C PRO A 21 19.10 -21.95 -20.16
N ALA A 22 19.61 -20.97 -19.41
CA ALA A 22 20.49 -21.23 -18.26
C ALA A 22 19.76 -21.99 -17.13
N ASN A 23 18.43 -21.91 -17.08
CA ASN A 23 17.61 -22.56 -16.05
C ASN A 23 17.03 -23.92 -16.50
N ALA A 24 17.45 -24.48 -17.64
CA ALA A 24 16.87 -25.69 -18.22
C ALA A 24 16.87 -26.91 -17.28
N ASN A 25 17.89 -27.03 -16.42
CA ASN A 25 18.05 -28.13 -15.47
C ASN A 25 17.66 -27.76 -14.03
N VAL A 26 17.12 -26.56 -13.80
CA VAL A 26 16.68 -26.13 -12.47
C VAL A 26 15.42 -26.91 -12.10
N THR A 27 15.55 -27.86 -11.19
CA THR A 27 14.41 -28.62 -10.68
C THR A 27 13.55 -27.71 -9.79
N ASN A 28 12.23 -27.85 -9.88
CA ASN A 28 11.27 -27.11 -9.08
C ASN A 28 11.29 -27.58 -7.61
N LYS A 29 12.39 -27.34 -6.90
CA LYS A 29 12.47 -27.54 -5.46
C LYS A 29 11.71 -26.39 -4.83
N LEU A 30 10.52 -26.69 -4.29
CA LEU A 30 9.79 -25.82 -3.38
C LEU A 30 10.60 -25.64 -2.10
N LEU A 31 11.69 -24.86 -2.21
CA LEU A 31 12.42 -24.33 -1.07
C LEU A 31 11.48 -23.30 -0.45
N TRP A 32 10.77 -23.72 0.60
CA TRP A 32 10.17 -22.82 1.58
C TRP A 32 11.29 -22.02 2.23
N ARG A 33 11.76 -20.99 1.52
CA ARG A 33 12.65 -19.98 2.06
C ARG A 33 11.88 -19.34 3.22
N GLY A 34 12.47 -19.38 4.42
CA GLY A 34 11.87 -18.79 5.62
C GLY A 34 11.39 -17.37 5.37
N GLN A 35 10.35 -16.96 6.11
CA GLN A 35 9.75 -15.63 5.95
C GLN A 35 10.83 -14.56 6.03
N LYS A 36 10.96 -13.78 4.96
CA LYS A 36 11.77 -12.56 4.97
C LYS A 36 11.05 -11.53 5.82
N ALA A 37 11.80 -10.72 6.57
CA ALA A 37 11.23 -9.54 7.22
C ALA A 37 10.57 -8.65 6.16
N VAL A 38 9.35 -8.20 6.44
CA VAL A 38 8.56 -7.35 5.54
C VAL A 38 8.26 -6.02 6.21
N VAL A 39 8.12 -4.97 5.41
CA VAL A 39 7.74 -3.63 5.84
C VAL A 39 6.42 -3.27 5.15
N ASN A 40 5.51 -2.62 5.86
CA ASN A 40 4.29 -2.08 5.27
C ASN A 40 4.66 -1.02 4.21
N GLN A 41 4.11 -1.12 3.01
CA GLN A 41 4.41 -0.19 1.92
C GLN A 41 4.09 1.27 2.29
N ARG A 42 3.05 1.53 3.10
CA ARG A 42 2.72 2.88 3.56
C ARG A 42 3.73 3.47 4.54
N ASP A 43 4.56 2.62 5.15
CA ASP A 43 5.55 3.01 6.15
C ASP A 43 6.97 3.00 5.59
N ALA A 44 7.18 2.42 4.40
CA ALA A 44 8.49 2.27 3.78
C ALA A 44 9.20 3.61 3.55
N ASP A 45 8.49 4.62 3.07
CA ASP A 45 9.07 5.95 2.79
C ASP A 45 9.48 6.68 4.07
N ILE A 46 8.63 6.63 5.11
CA ILE A 46 8.95 7.22 6.41
C ILE A 46 10.10 6.46 7.08
N LEU A 47 10.13 5.13 6.98
CA LEU A 47 11.22 4.32 7.50
C LEU A 47 12.54 4.66 6.80
N PHE A 48 12.52 4.86 5.47
CA PHE A 48 13.68 5.32 4.71
C PHE A 48 14.17 6.67 5.23
N LEU A 49 13.29 7.67 5.35
CA LEU A 49 13.66 8.99 5.86
C LEU A 49 14.20 8.91 7.29
N TRP A 50 13.59 8.09 8.14
CA TRP A 50 14.05 7.87 9.50
C TRP A 50 15.45 7.25 9.55
N LYS A 51 15.73 6.24 8.72
CA LYS A 51 17.08 5.66 8.59
C LYS A 51 18.10 6.64 8.06
N ARG A 52 17.72 7.48 7.09
CA ARG A 52 18.57 8.58 6.61
C ARG A 52 18.87 9.57 7.74
N TYR A 53 17.87 9.96 8.53
CA TYR A 53 18.04 10.85 9.68
C TYR A 53 19.00 10.28 10.74
N GLU A 54 18.87 8.99 11.08
CA GLU A 54 19.75 8.30 12.04
C GLU A 54 21.22 8.32 11.60
N LEU A 55 21.49 8.17 10.30
CA LEU A 55 22.85 8.14 9.75
C LEU A 55 23.50 9.52 9.62
N LEU A 56 22.74 10.61 9.68
CA LEU A 56 23.27 11.97 9.53
C LEU A 56 23.86 12.51 10.84
N HIS A 57 24.92 13.30 10.73
CA HIS A 57 25.57 13.97 11.86
C HIS A 57 24.64 15.00 12.52
N GLU A 58 24.62 15.07 13.86
CA GLU A 58 23.63 15.84 14.64
C GLU A 58 23.49 17.31 14.25
N LYS A 59 24.59 17.95 13.87
CA LYS A 59 24.63 19.38 13.54
C LYS A 59 24.61 19.66 12.03
N SER A 60 24.37 18.66 11.19
CA SER A 60 24.32 18.90 9.75
C SER A 60 22.99 19.57 9.36
N ARG A 61 23.07 20.52 8.42
CA ARG A 61 21.90 21.15 7.81
C ARG A 61 20.97 20.11 7.19
N GLU A 62 21.54 19.08 6.57
CA GLU A 62 20.81 17.97 5.96
C GLU A 62 19.96 17.19 6.98
N LYS A 63 20.45 16.99 8.21
CA LYS A 63 19.67 16.30 9.25
C LYS A 63 18.42 17.08 9.65
N LEU A 64 18.54 18.41 9.73
CA LEU A 64 17.41 19.31 9.98
C LEU A 64 16.41 19.29 8.81
N GLU A 65 16.89 19.26 7.57
CA GLU A 65 16.03 19.17 6.39
C GLU A 65 15.26 17.85 6.33
N VAL A 66 15.92 16.71 6.61
CA VAL A 66 15.25 15.40 6.69
C VAL A 66 14.23 15.36 7.83
N LEU A 67 14.54 15.90 9.00
CA LEU A 67 13.58 15.97 10.11
C LEU A 67 12.35 16.82 9.74
N ARG A 68 12.56 17.92 9.03
CA ARG A 68 11.47 18.76 8.52
C ARG A 68 10.61 18.01 7.51
N GLU A 69 11.22 17.22 6.62
CA GLU A 69 10.51 16.38 5.66
C GLU A 69 9.66 15.30 6.35
N ILE A 70 10.23 14.60 7.34
CA ILE A 70 9.49 13.61 8.16
C ILE A 70 8.31 14.28 8.85
N THR A 71 8.54 15.40 9.54
CA THR A 71 7.51 16.13 10.28
C THR A 71 6.42 16.63 9.35
N GLY A 72 6.80 17.19 8.19
CA GLY A 72 5.87 17.65 7.16
C GLY A 72 4.99 16.51 6.65
N THR A 73 5.60 15.35 6.35
CA THR A 73 4.88 14.17 5.84
C THR A 73 3.91 13.61 6.88
N VAL A 74 4.34 13.45 8.13
CA VAL A 74 3.48 12.96 9.23
C VAL A 74 2.34 13.93 9.51
N THR A 75 2.62 15.24 9.51
CA THR A 75 1.60 16.27 9.72
C THR A 75 0.56 16.26 8.60
N HIS A 76 1.00 16.13 7.34
CA HIS A 76 0.11 16.04 6.20
C HIS A 76 -0.76 14.78 6.25
N ARG A 77 -0.18 13.60 6.57
CA ARG A 77 -0.94 12.35 6.77
C ARG A 77 -2.00 12.51 7.85
N LYS A 78 -1.63 13.05 9.01
CA LYS A 78 -2.57 13.31 10.11
C LYS A 78 -3.69 14.26 9.71
N HIS A 79 -3.38 15.29 8.94
CA HIS A 79 -4.38 16.23 8.43
C HIS A 79 -5.40 15.52 7.53
N LEU A 80 -4.95 14.69 6.58
CA LEU A 80 -5.82 13.90 5.71
C LEU A 80 -6.71 12.97 6.54
N ASP A 81 -6.12 12.19 7.45
CA ASP A 81 -6.86 11.26 8.33
C ASP A 81 -7.95 11.99 9.14
N SER A 82 -7.60 13.13 9.76
CA SER A 82 -8.54 13.91 10.55
C SER A 82 -9.64 14.58 9.72
N SER A 83 -9.33 14.96 8.48
CA SER A 83 -10.29 15.61 7.58
C SER A 83 -11.32 14.59 7.09
N ILE A 84 -10.88 13.39 6.73
CA ILE A 84 -11.78 12.30 6.31
C ILE A 84 -12.65 11.84 7.48
N ASP A 85 -12.08 11.67 8.68
CA ASP A 85 -12.85 11.34 9.89
C ASP A 85 -13.90 12.42 10.19
N PHE A 86 -13.54 13.69 10.10
CA PHE A 86 -14.47 14.79 10.30
C PHE A 86 -15.60 14.82 9.26
N ILE A 87 -15.29 14.63 7.97
CA ILE A 87 -16.30 14.52 6.90
C ILE A 87 -17.26 13.37 7.17
N GLY A 88 -16.75 12.20 7.59
CA GLY A 88 -17.59 11.06 7.96
C GLY A 88 -18.56 11.38 9.09
N LYS A 89 -18.07 12.03 10.15
CA LYS A 89 -18.90 12.46 11.28
C LYS A 89 -19.93 13.51 10.89
N LEU A 90 -19.59 14.40 9.97
CA LEU A 90 -20.50 15.43 9.47
C LEU A 90 -21.64 14.84 8.64
N LEU A 91 -21.34 13.87 7.75
CA LEU A 91 -22.32 13.28 6.84
C LEU A 91 -23.19 12.20 7.48
N PHE A 92 -22.62 11.40 8.37
CA PHE A 92 -23.27 10.19 8.91
C PHE A 92 -23.48 10.24 10.42
N GLY A 93 -22.98 11.27 11.11
CA GLY A 93 -23.03 11.41 12.56
C GLY A 93 -21.80 10.82 13.27
N VAL A 94 -21.60 11.19 14.54
CA VAL A 94 -20.40 10.82 15.32
C VAL A 94 -20.27 9.31 15.51
N GLU A 95 -21.39 8.61 15.70
CA GLU A 95 -21.42 7.16 15.90
C GLU A 95 -21.26 6.40 14.58
N ASN A 96 -22.05 6.75 13.56
CA ASN A 96 -22.07 5.98 12.31
C ASN A 96 -20.93 6.35 11.35
N GLY A 97 -20.39 7.57 11.41
CA GLY A 97 -19.32 8.05 10.53
C GLY A 97 -18.14 7.08 10.41
N PRO A 98 -17.49 6.70 11.54
CA PRO A 98 -16.40 5.73 11.52
C PRO A 98 -16.81 4.37 10.93
N SER A 99 -17.99 3.84 11.29
CA SER A 99 -18.46 2.55 10.77
C SER A 99 -18.79 2.59 9.27
N THR A 100 -19.34 3.70 8.77
CA THR A 100 -19.70 3.87 7.36
C THR A 100 -18.43 4.00 6.51
N LEU A 101 -17.45 4.79 6.94
CA LEU A 101 -16.19 4.96 6.20
C LEU A 101 -15.27 3.74 6.29
N GLY A 102 -15.30 3.01 7.41
CA GLY A 102 -14.51 1.79 7.62
C GLY A 102 -15.14 0.52 7.06
N ALA A 103 -16.37 0.59 6.53
CA ALA A 103 -17.08 -0.57 6.02
C ALA A 103 -16.38 -1.16 4.78
N VAL A 104 -16.22 -2.48 4.77
CA VAL A 104 -15.71 -3.24 3.63
C VAL A 104 -16.84 -4.08 3.06
N ARG A 105 -17.08 -3.96 1.75
CA ARG A 105 -18.10 -4.74 1.05
C ARG A 105 -17.75 -6.23 1.06
N ALA A 106 -18.75 -7.08 0.86
CA ALA A 106 -18.53 -8.51 0.80
C ALA A 106 -17.58 -8.88 -0.36
N PRO A 107 -16.88 -10.02 -0.28
CA PRO A 107 -16.09 -10.52 -1.40
C PRO A 107 -16.90 -10.55 -2.71
N ASP A 108 -16.22 -10.36 -3.83
CA ASP A 108 -16.79 -10.32 -5.19
C ASP A 108 -17.77 -9.17 -5.48
N GLN A 109 -18.03 -8.28 -4.52
CA GLN A 109 -18.70 -7.01 -4.80
C GLN A 109 -17.73 -5.95 -5.32
N PRO A 110 -18.16 -5.10 -6.27
CA PRO A 110 -17.35 -3.95 -6.67
C PRO A 110 -17.19 -2.98 -5.50
N LEU A 111 -16.06 -2.27 -5.46
CA LEU A 111 -15.76 -1.29 -4.41
C LEU A 111 -16.86 -0.22 -4.27
N VAL A 112 -17.41 0.22 -5.41
CA VAL A 112 -18.48 1.21 -5.52
C VAL A 112 -19.44 0.84 -6.65
N ASP A 113 -20.65 1.40 -6.61
CA ASP A 113 -21.67 1.16 -7.65
C ASP A 113 -21.60 2.17 -8.80
N ASP A 114 -21.11 3.39 -8.53
CA ASP A 114 -20.93 4.45 -9.51
C ASP A 114 -19.49 4.98 -9.45
N TRP A 115 -18.70 4.63 -10.47
CA TRP A 115 -17.30 5.07 -10.60
C TRP A 115 -17.17 6.56 -10.92
N ASP A 116 -18.15 7.17 -11.58
CA ASP A 116 -18.11 8.60 -11.88
C ASP A 116 -18.41 9.43 -10.64
N CYS A 117 -19.26 8.92 -9.74
CA CYS A 117 -19.45 9.50 -8.41
C CYS A 117 -18.13 9.53 -7.62
N VAL A 118 -17.38 8.41 -7.57
CA VAL A 118 -16.07 8.38 -6.88
C VAL A 118 -15.09 9.37 -7.50
N LYS A 119 -14.99 9.44 -8.84
CA LYS A 119 -14.12 10.41 -9.50
C LYS A 119 -14.46 11.83 -9.06
N ARG A 120 -15.74 12.21 -9.03
CA ARG A 120 -16.20 13.54 -8.59
C ARG A 120 -15.91 13.84 -7.11
N MET A 121 -15.92 12.82 -6.25
CA MET A 121 -15.61 12.98 -4.83
C MET A 121 -14.11 13.14 -4.55
N VAL A 122 -13.25 12.72 -5.48
CA VAL A 122 -11.79 12.78 -5.35
C VAL A 122 -11.18 13.93 -6.17
N SER A 123 -11.80 14.29 -7.29
CA SER A 123 -11.31 15.23 -8.31
C SER A 123 -11.29 16.69 -7.87
#